data_AF-A0A5C5YIK4-F1
#
_entry.id   AF-A0A5C5YIK4-F1
#
_cell.length_a   1.000
_cell.length_b   1.000
_cell.length_c   1.000
_cell.angle_alpha   90.00
_cell.angle_beta   90.00
_cell.angle_gamma   90.00
#
_symmetry.space_group_name_H-M   'P 1'
#
loop_
_entity.id
_entity.type
_entity.pdbx_description
1 polymer ?
#
loop_
_entity_poly.entity_id
_entity_poly.type
_entity_poly.pdbx_seq_one_letter_code
_entity_poly.pdbx_strand_id
1 'polypeptide(L)'
;MKIYVPPRIPKRSRPDELKNVIEKLEAAGIKVASTSRIGDIQRLFANGKGRVDPDDPRFERAIESVRDLQSLSFILDQHDLNAADPAFKRLLSSVVKDSDLPQKDRVNSRGRDAVFELHVGGACIAASFDDVRYEEPDITFGLDGVRYGMAAMRVKSEASVSKRVRDGVRQVKKSGLHGVVVLDTALAFNPQNRIFPKPVSDREFITGYRRVLADKWKVLDPILRPLLNHRLVLGLIAHDHMVRQKLDGEWYWQRMSGELFPPDQLDDDKATFERILRFYNMGQPNHFYG
;
A
#
# COMPACT_ATOMS: atom_id res chain seq x y z
N MET A 1 6.39 -7.31 -27.30
CA MET A 1 6.44 -7.21 -25.82
C MET A 1 7.08 -5.88 -25.46
N LYS A 2 6.35 -4.91 -24.91
CA LYS A 2 6.95 -3.65 -24.45
C LYS A 2 7.90 -3.98 -23.29
N ILE A 3 9.14 -3.53 -23.34
CA ILE A 3 10.07 -3.65 -22.21
C ILE A 3 9.52 -2.75 -21.11
N TYR A 4 9.02 -3.35 -20.03
CA TYR A 4 8.59 -2.59 -18.88
C TYR A 4 9.82 -2.03 -18.17
N VAL A 5 9.85 -0.71 -18.01
CA VAL A 5 10.85 -0.02 -17.18
C VAL A 5 10.12 0.41 -15.92
N PRO A 6 10.49 -0.12 -14.73
CA PRO A 6 9.84 0.28 -13.50
C PRO A 6 9.95 1.79 -13.30
N PRO A 7 8.87 2.46 -12.84
CA PRO A 7 8.90 3.89 -12.64
C PRO A 7 9.98 4.24 -11.65
N ARG A 8 10.91 5.11 -12.07
CA ARG A 8 11.90 5.68 -11.18
C ARG A 8 11.20 6.72 -10.32
N ILE A 9 10.96 6.38 -9.05
CA ILE A 9 10.61 7.41 -8.08
C ILE A 9 11.79 8.37 -7.97
N PRO A 10 11.60 9.67 -8.16
CA PRO A 10 12.65 10.64 -7.93
C PRO A 10 13.18 10.50 -6.50
N LYS A 11 14.49 10.30 -6.34
CA LYS A 11 15.12 10.31 -5.02
C LYS A 11 15.10 11.74 -4.50
N ARG A 12 14.24 12.02 -3.54
CA ARG A 12 14.12 13.33 -2.86
C ARG A 12 14.70 13.24 -1.46
N SER A 13 15.23 14.34 -0.95
CA SER A 13 15.47 14.46 0.49
C SER A 13 14.12 14.48 1.23
N ARG A 14 14.09 14.21 2.55
CA ARG A 14 12.83 14.23 3.31
C ARG A 14 12.14 15.60 3.31
N PRO A 15 12.86 16.73 3.48
CA PRO A 15 12.25 18.05 3.32
C PRO A 15 11.66 18.27 1.91
N ASP A 16 12.37 17.84 0.86
CA ASP A 16 11.89 17.99 -0.52
C ASP A 16 10.67 17.11 -0.83
N GLU A 17 10.65 15.89 -0.28
CA GLU A 17 9.52 14.97 -0.41
C GLU A 17 8.27 15.52 0.28
N LEU A 18 8.42 16.04 1.51
CA LEU A 18 7.35 16.72 2.23
C LEU A 18 6.85 17.95 1.48
N LYS A 19 7.76 18.80 0.99
CA LYS A 19 7.41 19.98 0.19
C LYS A 19 6.61 19.58 -1.04
N ASN A 20 7.09 18.60 -1.81
CA ASN A 20 6.41 18.07 -2.99
C ASN A 20 5.00 17.52 -2.66
N VAL A 21 4.84 16.81 -1.54
CA VAL A 21 3.53 16.31 -1.09
C VAL A 21 2.58 17.47 -0.77
N ILE A 22 3.02 18.47 -0.01
CA ILE A 22 2.19 19.63 0.36
C ILE A 22 1.77 20.40 -0.90
N GLU A 23 2.72 20.77 -1.76
CA GLU A 23 2.46 21.53 -2.99
C GLU A 23 1.45 20.81 -3.89
N LYS A 24 1.59 19.50 -4.06
CA LYS A 24 0.66 18.69 -4.85
C LYS A 24 -0.73 18.58 -4.22
N LEU A 25 -0.83 18.45 -2.90
CA LEU A 25 -2.12 18.46 -2.20
C LEU A 25 -2.82 19.82 -2.34
N GLU A 26 -2.08 20.92 -2.19
CA GLU A 26 -2.61 22.27 -2.34
C GLU A 26 -3.03 22.56 -3.78
N ALA A 27 -2.27 22.10 -4.78
CA ALA A 27 -2.64 22.17 -6.19
C ALA A 27 -3.93 21.38 -6.50
N ALA A 28 -4.20 20.31 -5.75
CA ALA A 28 -5.46 19.56 -5.81
C ALA A 28 -6.60 20.22 -5.00
N GLY A 29 -6.39 21.41 -4.44
CA GLY A 29 -7.37 22.15 -3.63
C GLY A 29 -7.52 21.63 -2.20
N ILE A 30 -6.59 20.80 -1.72
CA ILE A 30 -6.64 20.20 -0.38
C ILE A 30 -5.72 21.00 0.55
N LYS A 31 -6.33 21.78 1.44
CA LYS A 31 -5.60 22.55 2.45
C LYS A 31 -5.00 21.62 3.51
N VAL A 32 -3.68 21.72 3.72
CA VAL A 32 -2.99 21.03 4.81
C VAL A 32 -3.11 21.87 6.10
N ALA A 33 -3.99 21.44 7.01
CA ALA A 33 -4.09 22.09 8.32
C ALA A 33 -2.85 21.79 9.17
N SER A 34 -2.41 22.74 9.99
CA SER A 34 -1.30 22.51 10.93
C SER A 34 -1.61 21.35 11.88
N THR A 35 -2.85 21.22 12.36
CA THR A 35 -3.27 20.13 13.24
C THR A 35 -3.46 18.78 12.52
N SER A 36 -3.35 18.72 11.20
CA SER A 36 -3.43 17.46 10.45
C SER A 36 -2.18 16.61 10.64
N ARG A 37 -2.28 15.33 10.31
CA ARG A 37 -1.14 14.40 10.25
C ARG A 37 0.02 14.96 9.42
N ILE A 38 -0.25 15.52 8.24
CA ILE A 38 0.79 16.08 7.37
C ILE A 38 1.38 17.37 7.97
N GLY A 39 0.56 18.19 8.64
CA GLY A 39 1.05 19.34 9.39
C GLY A 39 1.95 18.94 10.58
N ASP A 40 1.72 17.77 11.18
CA ASP A 40 2.61 17.21 12.20
C ASP A 40 3.93 16.74 11.61
N ILE A 41 3.91 16.04 10.47
CA ILE A 41 5.11 15.69 9.70
C ILE A 41 5.95 16.94 9.41
N GLN A 42 5.30 18.03 9.01
CA GLN A 42 5.96 19.30 8.73
C GLN A 42 6.67 19.85 9.97
N ARG A 43 6.04 19.84 11.15
CA ARG A 43 6.70 20.25 12.40
C ARG A 43 7.84 19.33 12.80
N LEU A 44 7.68 18.02 12.63
CA LEU A 44 8.69 17.03 12.96
C LEU A 44 9.98 17.24 12.16
N PHE A 45 9.86 17.63 10.89
CA PHE A 45 11.00 17.82 10.00
C PHE A 45 11.41 19.28 9.78
N ALA A 46 10.73 20.26 10.38
CA ALA A 46 11.01 21.69 10.21
C ALA A 46 12.43 22.10 10.67
N ASN A 47 12.98 21.42 11.69
CA ASN A 47 14.20 21.86 12.39
C ASN A 47 15.46 21.03 12.07
N GLY A 48 15.48 20.24 11.00
CA GLY A 48 16.64 19.37 10.74
C GLY A 48 16.74 18.78 9.34
N LYS A 49 17.71 17.88 9.15
CA LYS A 49 17.97 17.16 7.88
C LYS A 49 16.94 16.04 7.58
N GLY A 50 15.75 16.11 8.17
CA GLY A 50 14.74 15.06 8.04
C GLY A 50 15.07 13.74 8.74
N ARG A 51 15.90 13.79 9.80
CA ARG A 51 16.27 12.64 10.62
C ARG A 51 15.94 12.94 12.08
N VAL A 52 15.47 11.92 12.79
CA VAL A 52 15.20 11.95 14.23
C VAL A 52 15.99 10.81 14.87
N ASP A 53 16.66 11.10 15.98
CA ASP A 53 17.49 10.14 16.71
C ASP A 53 16.61 9.03 17.34
N PRO A 54 17.04 7.75 17.33
CA PRO A 54 16.33 6.66 18.02
C PRO A 54 15.95 6.95 19.48
N ASP A 55 16.75 7.75 20.21
CA ASP A 55 16.49 8.10 21.61
C ASP A 55 15.53 9.30 21.77
N ASP A 56 15.14 9.97 20.68
CA ASP A 56 14.17 11.07 20.72
C ASP A 56 12.76 10.52 21.00
N PRO A 57 11.99 11.08 21.95
CA PRO A 57 10.61 10.65 22.25
C PRO A 57 9.64 10.72 21.05
N ARG A 58 10.02 11.43 19.98
CA ARG A 58 9.24 11.57 18.75
C ARG A 58 9.64 10.56 17.67
N PHE A 59 10.65 9.73 17.91
CA PHE A 59 11.23 8.83 16.92
C PHE A 59 10.20 7.95 16.23
N GLU A 60 9.32 7.26 16.97
CA GLU A 60 8.28 6.42 16.37
C GLU A 60 7.38 7.18 15.38
N ARG A 61 7.01 8.43 15.71
CA ARG A 61 6.22 9.30 14.83
C ARG A 61 7.01 9.73 13.61
N ALA A 62 8.29 10.03 13.77
CA ALA A 62 9.17 10.39 12.66
C ALA A 62 9.32 9.23 11.67
N ILE A 63 9.43 7.99 12.16
CA ILE A 63 9.51 6.80 11.31
C ILE A 63 8.18 6.51 10.60
N GLU A 64 7.04 6.69 11.29
CA GLU A 64 5.74 6.59 10.62
C GLU A 64 5.57 7.69 9.56
N SER A 65 6.05 8.90 9.83
CA SER A 65 6.05 10.01 8.88
C SER A 65 6.83 9.68 7.61
N VAL A 66 7.92 8.92 7.71
CA VAL A 66 8.67 8.42 6.54
C VAL A 66 7.79 7.52 5.67
N ARG A 67 7.01 6.60 6.26
CA ARG A 67 6.07 5.74 5.52
C ARG A 67 5.03 6.58 4.80
N ASP A 68 4.39 7.50 5.52
CA ASP A 68 3.33 8.35 4.99
C ASP A 68 3.83 9.22 3.85
N LEU A 69 5.00 9.84 3.98
CA LEU A 69 5.62 10.65 2.92
C LEU A 69 5.95 9.83 1.68
N GLN A 70 6.54 8.65 1.83
CA GLN A 70 6.89 7.81 0.67
C GLN A 70 5.65 7.26 -0.03
N SER A 71 4.62 6.89 0.73
CA SER A 71 3.33 6.47 0.18
C SER A 71 2.66 7.60 -0.58
N LEU A 72 2.57 8.78 0.03
CA LEU A 72 1.92 9.94 -0.59
C LEU A 72 2.68 10.47 -1.79
N SER A 73 4.00 10.58 -1.69
CA SER A 73 4.82 10.99 -2.83
C SER A 73 4.65 10.00 -3.98
N PHE A 74 4.64 8.69 -3.71
CA PHE A 74 4.39 7.69 -4.73
C PHE A 74 3.02 7.88 -5.40
N ILE A 75 1.93 7.92 -4.61
CA ILE A 75 0.56 8.12 -5.11
C ILE A 75 0.49 9.36 -6.00
N LEU A 76 0.99 10.50 -5.50
CA LEU A 76 0.91 11.80 -6.17
C LEU A 76 1.85 11.89 -7.39
N ASP A 77 2.88 11.06 -7.47
CA ASP A 77 3.75 10.97 -8.65
C ASP A 77 3.14 10.13 -9.78
N GLN A 78 2.16 9.26 -9.49
CA GLN A 78 1.49 8.45 -10.51
C GLN A 78 0.26 9.12 -11.13
N HIS A 79 -0.21 10.24 -10.56
CA HIS A 79 -1.47 10.87 -10.98
C HIS A 79 -1.23 12.26 -11.56
N ASP A 80 -1.87 12.55 -12.69
CA ASP A 80 -2.06 13.92 -13.15
C ASP A 80 -3.23 14.55 -12.39
N LEU A 81 -2.92 15.42 -11.43
CA LEU A 81 -3.90 16.04 -10.55
C LEU A 81 -4.87 16.98 -11.29
N ASN A 82 -4.47 17.51 -12.44
CA ASN A 82 -5.32 18.37 -13.27
C ASN A 82 -6.41 17.56 -13.97
N ALA A 83 -6.03 16.37 -14.47
CA ALA A 83 -6.93 15.43 -15.13
C ALA A 83 -7.54 14.37 -14.20
N ALA A 84 -7.23 14.41 -12.90
CA ALA A 84 -7.63 13.37 -11.97
C ALA A 84 -9.16 13.24 -11.81
N ASP A 85 -9.61 12.00 -11.85
CA ASP A 85 -11.00 11.60 -11.68
C ASP A 85 -11.61 12.09 -10.34
N PRO A 86 -12.90 12.49 -10.29
CA PRO A 86 -13.54 12.92 -9.05
C PRO A 86 -13.49 11.91 -7.90
N ALA A 87 -13.48 10.60 -8.16
CA ALA A 87 -13.35 9.60 -7.10
C ALA A 87 -11.95 9.63 -6.46
N PHE A 88 -10.90 9.75 -7.27
CA PHE A 88 -9.54 9.98 -6.77
C PHE A 88 -9.48 11.22 -5.87
N LYS A 89 -10.04 12.36 -6.31
CA LYS A 89 -10.04 13.60 -5.52
C LYS A 89 -10.79 13.44 -4.19
N ARG A 90 -11.91 12.71 -4.18
CA ARG A 90 -12.65 12.39 -2.94
C ARG A 90 -11.82 11.53 -1.98
N LEU A 91 -11.13 10.50 -2.47
CA LEU A 91 -10.23 9.68 -1.67
C LEU A 91 -9.08 10.50 -1.12
N LEU A 92 -8.44 11.30 -1.97
CA LEU A 92 -7.31 12.16 -1.61
C LEU A 92 -7.69 13.15 -0.50
N SER A 93 -8.89 13.72 -0.54
CA SER A 93 -9.40 14.61 0.53
C SER A 93 -9.57 13.92 1.89
N SER A 94 -9.66 12.58 1.92
CA SER A 94 -9.79 11.80 3.16
C SER A 94 -8.44 11.54 3.83
N VAL A 95 -7.34 11.56 3.07
CA VAL A 95 -5.99 11.19 3.52
C VAL A 95 -5.48 12.03 4.70
N VAL A 96 -5.91 13.29 4.80
CA VAL A 96 -5.41 14.24 5.80
C VAL A 96 -6.07 14.12 7.18
N LYS A 97 -7.08 13.24 7.34
CA LYS A 97 -8.01 13.26 8.50
C LYS A 97 -7.62 12.34 9.66
N ASP A 98 -6.64 11.47 9.49
CA ASP A 98 -6.28 10.45 10.49
C ASP A 98 -5.21 10.91 11.49
N SER A 99 -5.00 10.15 12.56
CA SER A 99 -3.99 10.44 13.59
C SER A 99 -2.56 10.16 13.13
N ASP A 100 -1.60 10.68 13.89
CA ASP A 100 -0.16 10.53 13.66
C ASP A 100 0.30 9.06 13.60
N LEU A 101 -0.27 8.18 14.44
CA LEU A 101 0.17 6.79 14.59
C LEU A 101 -0.94 5.79 14.26
N PRO A 102 -0.69 4.78 13.42
CA PRO A 102 -1.72 3.87 12.91
C PRO A 102 -2.42 3.06 14.01
N GLN A 103 -1.73 2.77 15.11
CA GLN A 103 -2.29 2.04 16.25
C GLN A 103 -3.33 2.83 17.05
N LYS A 104 -3.41 4.16 16.89
CA LYS A 104 -4.45 5.01 17.53
C LYS A 104 -5.76 5.01 16.74
N ASP A 105 -5.73 4.68 15.44
CA ASP A 105 -6.88 4.72 14.52
C ASP A 105 -7.60 3.36 14.38
N ARG A 106 -7.60 2.53 15.44
CA ARG A 106 -8.13 1.15 15.36
C ARG A 106 -9.61 1.11 14.98
N VAL A 107 -10.40 2.08 15.41
CA VAL A 107 -11.85 2.12 15.11
C VAL A 107 -12.12 2.87 13.80
N ASN A 108 -11.63 4.11 13.67
CA ASN A 108 -11.84 4.95 12.50
C ASN A 108 -10.49 5.31 11.86
N SER A 109 -10.23 4.82 10.64
CA SER A 109 -8.97 5.07 9.90
C SER A 109 -9.23 5.38 8.43
N ARG A 110 -10.28 6.17 8.16
CA ARG A 110 -10.73 6.44 6.80
C ARG A 110 -9.62 7.02 5.92
N GLY A 111 -8.74 7.86 6.49
CA GLY A 111 -7.62 8.43 5.76
C GLY A 111 -6.59 7.38 5.33
N ARG A 112 -6.22 6.45 6.21
CA ARG A 112 -5.26 5.38 5.93
C ARG A 112 -5.84 4.28 5.05
N ASP A 113 -7.15 4.01 5.18
CA ASP A 113 -7.86 3.13 4.26
C ASP A 113 -7.85 3.75 2.85
N ALA A 114 -8.13 5.05 2.73
CA ALA A 114 -8.01 5.79 1.46
C ALA A 114 -6.56 5.85 0.93
N VAL A 115 -5.55 6.03 1.78
CA VAL A 115 -4.14 5.95 1.36
C VAL A 115 -3.84 4.59 0.73
N PHE A 116 -4.31 3.51 1.34
CA PHE A 116 -4.06 2.17 0.80
C PHE A 116 -4.74 1.97 -0.55
N GLU A 117 -6.01 2.33 -0.68
CA GLU A 117 -6.74 2.29 -1.96
C GLU A 117 -6.05 3.12 -3.04
N LEU A 118 -5.72 4.38 -2.74
CA LEU A 118 -5.00 5.27 -3.65
C LEU A 118 -3.66 4.68 -4.10
N HIS A 119 -2.95 4.04 -3.19
CA HIS A 119 -1.68 3.40 -3.47
C HIS A 119 -1.82 2.16 -4.36
N VAL A 120 -2.85 1.33 -4.16
CA VAL A 120 -3.11 0.18 -5.05
C VAL A 120 -3.39 0.70 -6.47
N GLY A 121 -4.22 1.74 -6.61
CA GLY A 121 -4.46 2.38 -7.90
C GLY A 121 -3.20 3.00 -8.52
N GLY A 122 -2.38 3.69 -7.71
CA GLY A 122 -1.08 4.23 -8.14
C GLY A 122 -0.13 3.14 -8.63
N ALA A 123 -0.08 2.00 -7.94
CA ALA A 123 0.68 0.84 -8.39
C ALA A 123 0.16 0.28 -9.71
N CYS A 124 -1.15 0.30 -9.94
CA CYS A 124 -1.70 -0.13 -11.22
C CYS A 124 -1.28 0.80 -12.38
N ILE A 125 -1.30 2.11 -12.16
CA ILE A 125 -0.83 3.10 -13.14
C ILE A 125 0.68 2.92 -13.41
N ALA A 126 1.47 2.79 -12.34
CA ALA A 126 2.89 2.52 -12.39
C ALA A 126 3.22 1.22 -13.15
N ALA A 127 2.35 0.21 -13.06
CA ALA A 127 2.44 -1.06 -13.77
C ALA A 127 2.00 -0.96 -15.25
N SER A 128 1.54 0.21 -15.71
CA SER A 128 1.00 0.42 -17.05
C SER A 128 -0.22 -0.44 -17.36
N PHE A 129 -1.08 -0.72 -16.37
CA PHE A 129 -2.42 -1.22 -16.68
C PHE A 129 -3.22 -0.14 -17.42
N ASP A 130 -4.10 -0.56 -18.31
CA ASP A 130 -4.94 0.35 -19.09
C ASP A 130 -6.12 0.84 -18.25
N ASP A 131 -6.66 2.03 -18.55
CA ASP A 131 -7.94 2.54 -18.02
C ASP A 131 -8.13 2.33 -16.49
N VAL A 132 -7.12 2.66 -15.69
CA VAL A 132 -7.19 2.55 -14.22
C VAL A 132 -8.19 3.56 -13.67
N ARG A 133 -9.24 3.10 -12.97
CA ARG A 133 -10.29 3.94 -12.38
C ARG A 133 -10.54 3.59 -10.92
N TYR A 134 -10.95 4.59 -10.13
CA TYR A 134 -11.36 4.44 -8.73
C TYR A 134 -12.89 4.28 -8.64
N GLU A 135 -13.34 3.03 -8.61
CA GLU A 135 -14.74 2.62 -8.58
C GLU A 135 -14.87 1.18 -8.04
N GLU A 136 -16.08 0.73 -7.71
CA GLU A 136 -16.32 -0.63 -7.17
C GLU A 136 -15.68 -1.72 -8.06
N PRO A 137 -14.87 -2.66 -7.52
CA PRO A 137 -14.76 -3.02 -6.10
C PRO A 137 -14.01 -2.01 -5.23
N ASP A 138 -12.98 -1.35 -5.75
CA ASP A 138 -12.35 -0.11 -5.23
C ASP A 138 -11.50 0.50 -6.37
N ILE A 139 -10.85 -0.38 -7.16
CA ILE A 139 -10.17 -0.03 -8.42
C ILE A 139 -10.61 -0.96 -9.54
N THR A 140 -10.75 -0.43 -10.76
CA THR A 140 -10.85 -1.23 -11.99
C THR A 140 -9.73 -0.87 -12.96
N PHE A 141 -9.33 -1.81 -13.81
CA PHE A 141 -8.25 -1.64 -14.78
C PHE A 141 -8.39 -2.61 -15.96
N GLY A 142 -7.74 -2.29 -17.08
CA GLY A 142 -7.63 -3.11 -18.27
C GLY A 142 -6.31 -3.88 -18.32
N LEU A 143 -6.38 -5.12 -18.77
CA LEU A 143 -5.24 -5.97 -19.09
C LEU A 143 -5.60 -6.83 -20.31
N ASP A 144 -4.84 -6.71 -21.39
CA ASP A 144 -5.08 -7.39 -22.67
C ASP A 144 -6.52 -7.19 -23.21
N GLY A 145 -7.05 -5.98 -23.07
CA GLY A 145 -8.40 -5.65 -23.52
C GLY A 145 -9.54 -6.19 -22.64
N VAL A 146 -9.23 -6.88 -21.54
CA VAL A 146 -10.21 -7.35 -20.55
C VAL A 146 -10.17 -6.46 -19.31
N ARG A 147 -11.35 -6.15 -18.76
CA ARG A 147 -11.48 -5.32 -17.56
C ARG A 147 -11.54 -6.18 -16.30
N TYR A 148 -10.74 -5.82 -15.30
CA TYR A 148 -10.63 -6.50 -14.02
C TYR A 148 -10.89 -5.53 -12.85
N GLY A 149 -11.18 -6.10 -11.68
CA GLY A 149 -11.37 -5.37 -10.42
C GLY A 149 -10.30 -5.68 -9.35
N MET A 150 -10.03 -4.72 -8.49
CA MET A 150 -9.18 -4.84 -7.30
C MET A 150 -9.91 -4.29 -6.07
N ALA A 151 -10.17 -5.16 -5.09
CA ALA A 151 -10.68 -4.77 -3.77
C ALA A 151 -9.51 -4.52 -2.81
N ALA A 152 -9.32 -3.29 -2.35
CA ALA A 152 -8.23 -2.87 -1.47
C ALA A 152 -8.67 -2.89 -0.01
N MET A 153 -8.24 -3.91 0.73
CA MET A 153 -8.67 -4.16 2.11
C MET A 153 -7.55 -3.93 3.11
N ARG A 154 -7.72 -2.96 4.01
CA ARG A 154 -6.80 -2.77 5.14
C ARG A 154 -7.21 -3.56 6.38
N VAL A 155 -6.26 -4.33 6.92
CA VAL A 155 -6.47 -5.18 8.11
C VAL A 155 -5.76 -4.60 9.31
N LYS A 156 -6.50 -4.44 10.41
CA LYS A 156 -6.00 -3.79 11.63
C LYS A 156 -5.59 -4.78 12.72
N SER A 157 -6.05 -6.03 12.61
CA SER A 157 -5.73 -7.11 13.53
C SER A 157 -5.84 -8.46 12.84
N GLU A 158 -5.02 -9.42 13.27
CA GLU A 158 -5.03 -10.79 12.75
C GLU A 158 -6.43 -11.43 12.83
N ALA A 159 -7.16 -11.20 13.92
CA ALA A 159 -8.54 -11.68 14.09
C ALA A 159 -9.53 -11.12 13.06
N SER A 160 -9.22 -9.98 12.43
CA SER A 160 -10.09 -9.35 11.42
C SER A 160 -9.76 -9.74 9.98
N VAL A 161 -8.67 -10.50 9.74
CA VAL A 161 -8.20 -10.88 8.40
C VAL A 161 -9.32 -11.56 7.62
N SER A 162 -9.90 -12.65 8.14
CA SER A 162 -10.95 -13.41 7.43
C SER A 162 -12.21 -12.59 7.15
N LYS A 163 -12.56 -11.66 8.05
CA LYS A 163 -13.68 -10.74 7.83
C LYS A 163 -13.38 -9.82 6.64
N ARG A 164 -12.19 -9.21 6.61
CA ARG A 164 -11.77 -8.29 5.55
C ARG A 164 -11.64 -8.98 4.19
N VAL A 165 -11.11 -10.19 4.15
CA VAL A 165 -11.07 -11.00 2.92
C VAL A 165 -12.49 -11.27 2.41
N ARG A 166 -13.43 -11.63 3.29
CA ARG A 166 -14.84 -11.81 2.90
C ARG A 166 -15.48 -10.53 2.37
N ASP A 167 -15.15 -9.37 2.95
CA ASP A 167 -15.65 -8.07 2.48
C ASP A 167 -15.10 -7.74 1.08
N GLY A 168 -13.80 -7.97 0.82
CA GLY A 168 -13.20 -7.79 -0.51
C GLY A 168 -13.75 -8.76 -1.56
N VAL A 169 -13.93 -10.04 -1.20
CA VAL A 169 -14.62 -11.02 -2.07
C VAL A 169 -16.04 -10.54 -2.39
N ARG A 170 -16.76 -9.98 -1.41
CA ARG A 170 -18.11 -9.45 -1.63
C ARG A 170 -18.10 -8.28 -2.63
N GLN A 171 -17.14 -7.35 -2.52
CA GLN A 171 -17.01 -6.24 -3.47
C GLN A 171 -16.72 -6.74 -4.89
N VAL A 172 -15.73 -7.64 -5.07
CA VAL A 172 -15.43 -8.25 -6.39
C VAL A 172 -16.66 -8.93 -6.99
N LYS A 173 -17.42 -9.68 -6.17
CA LYS A 173 -18.66 -10.30 -6.62
C LYS A 173 -19.71 -9.29 -7.05
N LYS A 174 -19.84 -8.18 -6.31
CA LYS A 174 -20.84 -7.14 -6.55
C LYS A 174 -20.53 -6.32 -7.79
N SER A 175 -19.25 -6.11 -8.12
CA SER A 175 -18.85 -5.40 -9.36
C SER A 175 -19.13 -6.21 -10.63
N GLY A 176 -19.24 -7.55 -10.51
CA GLY A 176 -19.46 -8.45 -11.64
C GLY A 176 -18.22 -8.67 -12.51
N LEU A 177 -17.06 -8.13 -12.12
CA LEU A 177 -15.78 -8.29 -12.81
C LEU A 177 -15.00 -9.47 -12.22
N HIS A 178 -14.16 -10.11 -13.04
CA HIS A 178 -13.07 -10.92 -12.49
C HIS A 178 -12.12 -9.99 -11.74
N GLY A 179 -11.67 -10.39 -10.55
CA GLY A 179 -10.87 -9.50 -9.73
C GLY A 179 -10.07 -10.16 -8.64
N VAL A 180 -9.21 -9.36 -8.03
CA VAL A 180 -8.31 -9.78 -6.95
C VAL A 180 -8.59 -8.99 -5.68
N VAL A 181 -8.37 -9.63 -4.53
CA VAL A 181 -8.39 -8.94 -3.24
C VAL A 181 -6.96 -8.57 -2.87
N VAL A 182 -6.69 -7.28 -2.67
CA VAL A 182 -5.38 -6.79 -2.21
C VAL A 182 -5.50 -6.45 -0.73
N LEU A 183 -4.72 -7.10 0.12
CA LEU A 183 -4.88 -7.06 1.57
C LEU A 183 -3.67 -6.40 2.25
N ASP A 184 -3.83 -5.22 2.84
CA ASP A 184 -2.78 -4.63 3.70
C ASP A 184 -2.73 -5.32 5.06
N THR A 185 -1.65 -6.05 5.31
CA THR A 185 -1.43 -6.82 6.54
C THR A 185 -0.46 -6.18 7.52
N ALA A 186 0.15 -5.04 7.18
CA ALA A 186 1.25 -4.47 7.94
C ALA A 186 0.89 -4.22 9.42
N LEU A 187 -0.28 -3.62 9.68
CA LEU A 187 -0.73 -3.37 11.07
C LEU A 187 -1.23 -4.66 11.74
N ALA A 188 -1.83 -5.59 10.99
CA ALA A 188 -2.32 -6.84 11.54
C ALA A 188 -1.19 -7.74 12.05
N PHE A 189 -0.06 -7.78 11.34
CA PHE A 189 1.10 -8.61 11.68
C PHE A 189 2.14 -7.88 12.53
N ASN A 190 2.07 -6.54 12.60
CA ASN A 190 2.86 -5.71 13.51
C ASN A 190 1.97 -4.73 14.30
N PRO A 191 1.13 -5.20 15.24
CA PRO A 191 0.11 -4.38 15.89
C PRO A 191 0.66 -3.30 16.85
N GLN A 192 1.94 -3.40 17.21
CA GLN A 192 2.66 -2.37 17.97
C GLN A 192 3.49 -1.44 17.06
N ASN A 193 3.39 -1.58 15.73
CA ASN A 193 4.18 -0.82 14.75
C ASN A 193 5.68 -0.79 15.08
N ARG A 194 6.22 -1.93 15.54
CA ARG A 194 7.63 -2.06 15.91
C ARG A 194 8.52 -1.76 14.71
N ILE A 195 9.62 -1.08 14.99
CA ILE A 195 10.64 -0.69 14.02
C ILE A 195 11.90 -1.51 14.31
N PHE A 196 12.68 -1.83 13.27
CA PHE A 196 14.02 -2.37 13.46
C PHE A 196 14.98 -1.21 13.81
N PRO A 197 15.50 -1.13 15.05
CA PRO A 197 16.29 0.02 15.49
C PRO A 197 17.72 0.00 14.94
N LYS A 198 18.14 -1.11 14.31
CA LYS A 198 19.49 -1.28 13.77
C LYS A 198 19.44 -1.33 12.25
N PRO A 199 20.45 -0.80 11.55
CA PRO A 199 20.67 -1.07 10.14
C PRO A 199 20.73 -2.57 9.88
N VAL A 200 20.00 -3.04 8.87
CA VAL A 200 19.99 -4.45 8.43
C VAL A 200 20.21 -4.50 6.93
N SER A 201 21.03 -5.45 6.45
CA SER A 201 21.22 -5.65 5.01
C SER A 201 19.91 -6.08 4.33
N ASP A 202 19.80 -5.84 3.02
CA ASP A 202 18.61 -6.22 2.26
C ASP A 202 18.35 -7.73 2.34
N ARG A 203 19.40 -8.55 2.25
CA ARG A 203 19.30 -10.01 2.36
C ARG A 203 18.79 -10.47 3.72
N GLU A 204 19.36 -9.96 4.81
CA GLU A 204 18.94 -10.34 6.17
C GLU A 204 17.50 -9.92 6.44
N PHE A 205 17.12 -8.69 6.05
CA PHE A 205 15.77 -8.20 6.21
C PHE A 205 14.76 -9.06 5.44
N ILE A 206 15.01 -9.32 4.15
CA ILE A 206 14.12 -10.14 3.32
C ILE A 206 13.98 -11.55 3.91
N THR A 207 15.09 -12.18 4.29
CA THR A 207 15.09 -13.55 4.83
C THR A 207 14.30 -13.63 6.13
N GLY A 208 14.57 -12.73 7.08
CA GLY A 208 13.87 -12.69 8.36
C GLY A 208 12.39 -12.36 8.18
N TYR A 209 12.06 -11.39 7.32
CA TYR A 209 10.69 -10.94 7.14
C TYR A 209 9.84 -11.97 6.37
N ARG A 210 10.40 -12.63 5.35
CA ARG A 210 9.75 -13.78 4.69
C ARG A 210 9.39 -14.88 5.67
N ARG A 211 10.28 -15.19 6.61
CA ARG A 211 10.01 -16.20 7.65
C ARG A 211 8.82 -15.81 8.52
N VAL A 212 8.78 -14.56 9.01
CA VAL A 212 7.65 -14.06 9.81
C VAL A 212 6.33 -14.14 9.03
N LEU A 213 6.34 -13.69 7.77
CA LEU A 213 5.15 -13.77 6.92
C LEU A 213 4.74 -15.22 6.66
N ALA A 214 5.69 -16.12 6.38
CA ALA A 214 5.41 -17.54 6.15
C ALA A 214 4.73 -18.20 7.36
N ASP A 215 5.18 -17.90 8.57
CA ASP A 215 4.56 -18.42 9.80
C ASP A 215 3.11 -17.93 9.96
N LYS A 216 2.84 -16.65 9.63
CA LYS A 216 1.47 -16.10 9.62
C LYS A 216 0.60 -16.74 8.54
N TRP A 217 1.12 -16.87 7.32
CA TRP A 217 0.40 -17.47 6.20
C TRP A 217 0.11 -18.94 6.43
N LYS A 218 1.01 -19.70 7.06
CA LYS A 218 0.75 -21.11 7.42
C LYS A 218 -0.53 -21.29 8.25
N VAL A 219 -0.84 -20.33 9.13
CA VAL A 219 -2.06 -20.35 9.97
C VAL A 219 -3.28 -19.85 9.20
N LEU A 220 -3.12 -18.78 8.41
CA LEU A 220 -4.24 -18.12 7.73
C LEU A 220 -4.68 -18.82 6.45
N ASP A 221 -3.75 -19.43 5.71
CA ASP A 221 -4.00 -20.11 4.43
C ASP A 221 -5.22 -21.05 4.45
N PRO A 222 -5.34 -22.04 5.36
CA PRO A 222 -6.49 -22.94 5.40
C PRO A 222 -7.81 -22.23 5.72
N ILE A 223 -7.77 -21.07 6.37
CA ILE A 223 -8.95 -20.26 6.71
C ILE A 223 -9.39 -19.40 5.52
N LEU A 224 -8.43 -18.88 4.76
CA LEU A 224 -8.69 -17.91 3.70
C LEU A 224 -8.98 -18.55 2.35
N ARG A 225 -8.34 -19.68 2.01
CA ARG A 225 -8.58 -20.37 0.74
C ARG A 225 -10.07 -20.64 0.45
N PRO A 226 -10.87 -21.17 1.40
CA PRO A 226 -12.30 -21.37 1.14
C PRO A 226 -13.09 -20.08 0.89
N LEU A 227 -12.65 -18.95 1.45
CA LEU A 227 -13.31 -17.65 1.25
C LEU A 227 -13.11 -17.11 -0.17
N LEU A 228 -12.02 -17.52 -0.83
CA LEU A 228 -11.70 -17.14 -2.21
C LEU A 228 -12.40 -18.03 -3.25
N ASN A 229 -13.14 -19.07 -2.83
CA ASN A 229 -13.79 -20.02 -3.75
C ASN A 229 -15.01 -19.40 -4.44
N HIS A 230 -14.76 -18.60 -5.48
CA HIS A 230 -15.78 -18.02 -6.33
C HIS A 230 -15.21 -17.73 -7.73
N ARG A 231 -15.97 -18.04 -8.79
CA ARG A 231 -15.52 -17.91 -10.20
C ARG A 231 -15.03 -16.53 -10.64
N LEU A 232 -15.43 -15.47 -9.93
CA LEU A 232 -15.01 -14.09 -10.22
C LEU A 232 -13.78 -13.65 -9.40
N VAL A 233 -13.34 -14.45 -8.43
CA VAL A 233 -12.21 -14.13 -7.55
C VAL A 233 -11.00 -14.87 -8.06
N LEU A 234 -10.05 -14.13 -8.66
CA LEU A 234 -8.82 -14.67 -9.20
C LEU A 234 -7.77 -14.98 -8.13
N GLY A 235 -7.88 -14.39 -6.94
CA GLY A 235 -6.95 -14.65 -5.85
C GLY A 235 -6.82 -13.49 -4.88
N LEU A 236 -5.85 -13.64 -3.99
CA LEU A 236 -5.52 -12.66 -2.97
C LEU A 236 -4.04 -12.28 -3.05
N ILE A 237 -3.77 -10.98 -3.04
CA ILE A 237 -2.43 -10.41 -2.93
C ILE A 237 -2.29 -9.85 -1.52
N ALA A 238 -1.39 -10.43 -0.74
CA ALA A 238 -1.00 -9.87 0.54
C ALA A 238 -0.01 -8.73 0.31
N HIS A 239 -0.35 -7.53 0.75
CA HIS A 239 0.52 -6.37 0.73
C HIS A 239 1.02 -6.12 2.16
N ASP A 240 2.30 -6.31 2.39
CA ASP A 240 2.90 -6.02 3.69
C ASP A 240 4.09 -5.07 3.54
N HIS A 241 4.33 -4.26 4.56
CA HIS A 241 5.39 -3.28 4.52
C HIS A 241 5.88 -2.88 5.90
N MET A 242 7.13 -2.44 5.95
CA MET A 242 7.79 -1.97 7.16
C MET A 242 8.77 -0.87 6.85
N VAL A 243 8.96 0.07 7.79
CA VAL A 243 10.04 1.04 7.69
C VAL A 243 11.27 0.49 8.40
N ARG A 244 12.42 0.51 7.73
CA ARG A 244 13.70 0.04 8.28
C ARG A 244 14.83 0.98 7.93
N GLN A 245 15.91 0.93 8.70
CA GLN A 245 17.15 1.59 8.34
C GLN A 245 18.00 0.65 7.48
N LYS A 246 18.54 1.16 6.37
CA LYS A 246 19.54 0.43 5.56
C LYS A 246 20.95 0.74 6.09
N LEU A 247 21.94 0.01 5.56
CA LEU A 247 23.35 0.16 5.92
C LEU A 247 23.94 1.55 5.61
N ASP A 248 23.30 2.33 4.73
CA ASP A 248 23.62 3.73 4.46
C ASP A 248 23.11 4.70 5.54
N GLY A 249 22.42 4.18 6.56
CA GLY A 249 21.82 4.96 7.64
C GLY A 249 20.51 5.65 7.27
N GLU A 250 20.01 5.49 6.04
CA GLU A 250 18.74 6.06 5.61
C GLU A 250 17.57 5.13 5.96
N TRP A 251 16.42 5.74 6.27
CA TRP A 251 15.18 5.03 6.54
C TRP A 251 14.42 4.78 5.23
N TYR A 252 13.95 3.56 5.02
CA TYR A 252 13.21 3.16 3.83
C TYR A 252 11.96 2.41 4.21
N TRP A 253 10.86 2.78 3.57
CA TRP A 253 9.67 1.98 3.50
C TRP A 253 9.89 0.82 2.54
N GLN A 254 10.06 -0.35 3.13
CA GLN A 254 10.30 -1.61 2.46
C GLN A 254 8.99 -2.40 2.36
N ARG A 255 8.71 -2.93 1.18
CA ARG A 255 7.51 -3.72 0.91
C ARG A 255 7.85 -5.18 0.67
N MET A 256 6.87 -6.02 0.94
CA MET A 256 6.81 -7.45 0.60
C MET A 256 5.41 -7.78 0.10
N SER A 257 5.34 -8.72 -0.84
CA SER A 257 4.07 -9.32 -1.25
C SER A 257 4.03 -10.80 -0.93
N GLY A 258 2.85 -11.30 -0.59
CA GLY A 258 2.51 -12.73 -0.63
C GLY A 258 1.30 -12.95 -1.53
N GLU A 259 1.02 -14.20 -1.84
CA GLU A 259 -0.09 -14.57 -2.73
C GLU A 259 -0.84 -15.80 -2.22
N LEU A 260 -2.13 -15.85 -2.51
CA LEU A 260 -2.98 -17.02 -2.30
C LEU A 260 -3.90 -17.23 -3.50
N PHE A 261 -4.01 -18.49 -3.92
CA PHE A 261 -4.90 -18.94 -4.98
C PHE A 261 -6.14 -19.62 -4.41
N PRO A 262 -7.33 -19.45 -5.02
CA PRO A 262 -8.47 -20.33 -4.80
C PRO A 262 -8.08 -21.81 -5.06
N PRO A 263 -8.66 -22.77 -4.33
CA PRO A 263 -8.29 -24.18 -4.45
C PRO A 263 -8.65 -24.80 -5.81
N ASP A 264 -9.74 -24.36 -6.44
CA ASP A 264 -10.32 -24.96 -7.66
C ASP A 264 -10.19 -24.05 -8.89
N GLN A 265 -9.12 -23.25 -8.95
CA GLN A 265 -8.94 -22.25 -10.00
C GLN A 265 -8.56 -22.90 -11.34
N LEU A 266 -9.21 -22.47 -12.42
CA LEU A 266 -8.85 -22.87 -13.79
C LEU A 266 -7.44 -22.37 -14.15
N ASP A 267 -6.73 -23.10 -15.00
CA ASP A 267 -5.36 -22.75 -15.40
C ASP A 267 -5.26 -21.34 -16.02
N ASP A 268 -6.25 -20.94 -16.82
CA ASP A 268 -6.31 -19.61 -17.44
C ASP A 268 -6.50 -18.49 -16.39
N ASP A 269 -7.34 -18.73 -15.38
CA ASP A 269 -7.55 -17.78 -14.28
C ASP A 269 -6.29 -17.65 -13.42
N LYS A 270 -5.58 -18.75 -13.20
CA LYS A 270 -4.30 -18.77 -12.49
C LYS A 270 -3.22 -17.99 -13.25
N ALA A 271 -3.06 -18.25 -14.54
CA ALA A 271 -2.12 -17.52 -15.40
C ALA A 271 -2.44 -16.01 -15.44
N THR A 272 -3.73 -15.67 -15.47
CA THR A 272 -4.21 -14.29 -15.40
C THR A 272 -3.83 -13.64 -14.06
N PHE A 273 -4.08 -14.32 -12.94
CA PHE A 273 -3.71 -13.84 -11.61
C PHE A 273 -2.19 -13.63 -11.47
N GLU A 274 -1.37 -14.61 -11.86
CA GLU A 274 0.09 -14.52 -11.81
C GLU A 274 0.60 -13.32 -12.62
N ARG A 275 -0.02 -13.05 -13.77
CA ARG A 275 0.31 -11.89 -14.59
C ARG A 275 -0.10 -10.58 -13.93
N ILE A 276 -1.31 -10.48 -13.36
CA ILE A 276 -1.76 -9.32 -12.59
C ILE A 276 -0.79 -9.08 -11.43
N LEU A 277 -0.46 -10.10 -10.66
CA LEU A 277 0.44 -10.02 -9.52
C LEU A 277 1.83 -9.54 -9.95
N ARG A 278 2.39 -10.11 -11.03
CA ARG A 278 3.68 -9.69 -11.56
C ARG A 278 3.68 -8.21 -11.90
N PHE A 279 2.71 -7.74 -12.70
CA PHE A 279 2.61 -6.33 -13.07
C PHE A 279 2.37 -5.44 -11.85
N TYR A 280 1.46 -5.82 -10.97
CA TYR A 280 1.18 -5.10 -9.73
C TYR A 280 2.44 -4.92 -8.87
N ASN A 281 3.22 -6.00 -8.68
CA ASN A 281 4.50 -5.99 -7.97
C ASN A 281 5.54 -5.10 -8.67
N MET A 282 5.56 -5.10 -10.00
CA MET A 282 6.45 -4.25 -10.77
C MET A 282 6.13 -2.76 -10.63
N GLY A 283 4.86 -2.41 -10.48
CA GLY A 283 4.40 -1.05 -10.20
C GLY A 283 4.60 -0.61 -8.75
N GLN A 284 4.97 -1.51 -7.83
CA GLN A 284 5.25 -1.14 -6.44
C GLN A 284 6.63 -0.46 -6.33
N PRO A 285 6.74 0.68 -5.63
CA PRO A 285 8.03 1.23 -5.29
C PRO A 285 8.78 0.39 -4.25
N ASN A 286 10.12 0.45 -4.31
CA ASN A 286 11.02 -0.25 -3.41
C ASN A 286 10.74 -1.77 -3.29
N HIS A 287 10.15 -2.39 -4.30
CA HIS A 287 9.88 -3.81 -4.31
C HIS A 287 11.18 -4.60 -4.56
N PHE A 288 11.43 -5.63 -3.76
CA PHE A 288 12.52 -6.56 -4.02
C PHE A 288 12.05 -7.64 -4.98
N TYR A 289 12.66 -7.68 -6.16
CA TYR A 289 12.62 -8.86 -7.02
C TYR A 289 13.65 -9.86 -6.50
N GLY A 290 13.19 -10.96 -5.92
CA GLY A 290 14.04 -12.08 -5.52
C GLY A 290 13.23 -13.17 -4.87
#